data_AF-A0A7K0SEP0-F1
#
_entry.id   AF-A0A7K0SEP0-F1
#
_cell.length_a   1.000
_cell.length_b   1.000
_cell.length_c   1.000
_cell.angle_alpha   90.00
_cell.angle_beta   90.00
_cell.angle_gamma   90.00
#
_symmetry.space_group_name_H-M   'P 1'
#
loop_
_entity.id
_entity.type
_entity.pdbx_description
1 polymer ?
#
loop_
_entity_poly.entity_id
_entity_poly.type
_entity_poly.pdbx_seq_one_letter_code
_entity_poly.pdbx_strand_id
1 'polypeptide(L)'
;MAVDKDQILTGLDPEQLAVVTAIRGPVCVIAGAGTGKTRVITNRIAYAINSSVTDPTKVLALTFTARAAGEMRARLRVLGVPNVAARTF
;
A
#
# COMPACT_ATOMS: atom_id res chain seq x y z
N MET A 1 -3.32 -15.39 -7.35
CA MET A 1 -3.52 -14.77 -8.67
C MET A 1 -3.15 -13.30 -8.51
N ALA A 2 -2.20 -12.79 -9.28
CA ALA A 2 -1.82 -11.38 -9.20
C ALA A 2 -3.04 -10.52 -9.57
N VAL A 3 -3.33 -9.49 -8.77
CA VAL A 3 -4.39 -8.52 -9.10
C VAL A 3 -3.85 -7.60 -10.18
N ASP A 4 -4.68 -7.30 -11.17
CA ASP A 4 -4.32 -6.39 -12.25
C ASP A 4 -3.96 -5.00 -11.68
N LYS A 5 -2.90 -4.38 -12.22
CA LYS A 5 -2.42 -3.08 -11.76
C LYS A 5 -3.49 -2.01 -11.90
N ASP A 6 -4.26 -2.05 -12.98
CA ASP A 6 -5.30 -1.06 -13.24
C ASP A 6 -6.42 -1.11 -12.20
N GLN A 7 -6.69 -2.31 -11.65
CA GLN A 7 -7.63 -2.47 -10.53
C GLN A 7 -7.12 -1.80 -9.25
N ILE A 8 -5.80 -1.81 -9.00
CA ILE A 8 -5.18 -1.15 -7.83
C ILE A 8 -5.32 0.38 -7.93
N LEU A 9 -5.28 0.91 -9.15
CA LEU A 9 -5.35 2.34 -9.43
C LEU A 9 -6.79 2.87 -9.50
N THR A 10 -7.78 1.99 -9.55
CA THR A 10 -9.18 2.37 -9.74
C THR A 10 -9.72 3.22 -8.58
N GLY A 11 -10.38 4.35 -8.93
CA GLY A 11 -11.04 5.24 -7.99
C GLY A 11 -10.09 6.03 -7.07
N LEU A 12 -8.84 6.22 -7.48
CA LEU A 12 -7.90 7.15 -6.86
C LEU A 12 -8.04 8.53 -7.52
N ASP A 13 -7.99 9.58 -6.70
CA ASP A 13 -7.84 10.95 -7.21
C ASP A 13 -6.40 11.18 -7.72
N PRO A 14 -6.12 12.30 -8.42
CA PRO A 14 -4.80 12.57 -8.98
C PRO A 14 -3.65 12.59 -7.95
N GLU A 15 -3.89 13.09 -6.73
CA GLU A 15 -2.87 13.15 -5.69
C GLU A 15 -2.56 11.75 -5.13
N GLN A 16 -3.60 10.96 -4.89
CA GLN A 16 -3.48 9.57 -4.48
C GLN A 16 -2.75 8.73 -5.53
N LEU A 17 -3.08 8.93 -6.81
CA LEU A 17 -2.42 8.26 -7.93
C LEU A 17 -0.93 8.59 -7.98
N ALA A 18 -0.55 9.85 -7.77
CA ALA A 18 0.84 10.27 -7.73
C ALA A 18 1.63 9.54 -6.62
N VAL A 19 1.03 9.39 -5.43
CA VAL A 19 1.68 8.64 -4.34
C VAL A 19 1.80 7.15 -4.67
N VAL A 20 0.75 6.53 -5.21
CA VAL A 20 0.72 5.09 -5.51
C VAL A 20 1.73 4.73 -6.61
N THR A 21 1.89 5.59 -7.62
CA THR A 21 2.79 5.35 -8.75
C THR A 21 4.24 5.78 -8.50
N ALA A 22 4.50 6.63 -7.49
CA ALA A 22 5.84 6.98 -7.04
C ALA A 22 6.51 5.81 -6.29
N ILE A 23 6.90 4.76 -6.99
CA ILE A 23 7.43 3.49 -6.42
C ILE A 23 8.95 3.40 -6.34
N ARG A 24 9.68 4.43 -6.78
CA ARG A 24 11.13 4.52 -6.68
C ARG A 24 11.52 5.67 -5.76
N GLY A 25 12.55 5.44 -4.94
CA GLY A 25 13.05 6.45 -4.00
C GLY A 25 12.16 6.70 -2.77
N PRO A 26 12.61 7.57 -1.86
CA PRO A 26 11.87 7.95 -0.67
C PRO A 26 10.67 8.84 -1.01
N VAL A 27 9.56 8.65 -0.30
CA VAL A 27 8.33 9.45 -0.45
C VAL A 27 7.78 9.81 0.93
N CYS A 28 7.44 11.09 1.14
CA CYS A 28 6.74 11.57 2.33
C CYS A 28 5.34 12.04 1.94
N VAL A 29 4.31 11.56 2.64
CA VAL A 29 2.91 11.88 2.36
C VAL A 29 2.32 12.64 3.54
N ILE A 30 2.02 13.92 3.34
CA ILE A 30 1.41 14.79 4.35
C ILE A 30 -0.04 15.02 3.95
N ALA A 31 -0.98 14.51 4.74
CA ALA A 31 -2.40 14.62 4.42
C ALA A 31 -3.28 14.67 5.68
N GLY A 32 -4.37 15.45 5.60
CA GLY A 32 -5.35 15.62 6.68
C GLY A 32 -6.09 14.32 7.06
N ALA A 33 -6.89 14.37 8.12
CA ALA A 33 -7.76 13.23 8.48
C ALA A 33 -8.75 12.90 7.35
N GLY A 34 -9.14 11.63 7.21
CA GLY A 34 -10.13 11.21 6.20
C GLY A 34 -9.65 11.15 4.74
N THR A 35 -8.46 11.63 4.42
CA THR A 35 -7.90 11.70 3.05
C THR A 35 -7.45 10.37 2.43
N GLY A 36 -7.72 9.24 3.08
CA GLY A 36 -7.38 7.93 2.53
C GLY A 36 -5.92 7.49 2.69
N LYS A 37 -5.12 8.10 3.58
CA LYS A 37 -3.70 7.73 3.85
C LYS A 37 -3.43 6.22 3.86
N THR A 38 -4.21 5.45 4.63
CA THR A 38 -4.04 3.99 4.71
C THR A 38 -4.32 3.30 3.37
N ARG A 39 -5.34 3.74 2.61
CA ARG A 39 -5.67 3.22 1.28
C ARG A 39 -4.52 3.45 0.31
N VAL A 40 -3.97 4.67 0.31
CA VAL A 40 -2.85 5.05 -0.55
C VAL A 40 -1.60 4.22 -0.23
N ILE A 41 -1.26 4.05 1.05
CA ILE A 41 -0.11 3.24 1.46
C ILE A 41 -0.28 1.78 1.02
N THR A 42 -1.46 1.17 1.24
CA THR A 42 -1.70 -0.23 0.83
C THR A 42 -1.68 -0.40 -0.68
N ASN A 43 -2.25 0.55 -1.43
CA ASN A 43 -2.23 0.52 -2.89
C ASN A 43 -0.82 0.72 -3.44
N ARG A 44 -0.02 1.62 -2.84
CA ARG A 44 1.39 1.82 -3.25
C ARG A 44 2.21 0.55 -3.07
N ILE A 45 2.05 -0.16 -1.94
CA ILE A 45 2.73 -1.44 -1.69
C ILE A 45 2.31 -2.48 -2.74
N ALA A 46 1.00 -2.66 -2.94
CA ALA A 46 0.48 -3.63 -3.90
C ALA A 46 0.94 -3.29 -5.34
N TYR A 47 0.92 -2.01 -5.71
CA TYR A 47 1.35 -1.55 -7.03
C TYR A 47 2.84 -1.78 -7.26
N ALA A 48 3.70 -1.50 -6.27
CA ALA A 48 5.15 -1.75 -6.38
C ALA A 48 5.47 -3.25 -6.56
N ILE A 49 4.77 -4.12 -5.84
CA ILE A 49 4.92 -5.58 -5.94
C ILE A 49 4.45 -6.08 -7.31
N ASN A 50 3.23 -5.72 -7.72
CA ASN A 50 2.69 -6.14 -9.02
C ASN A 50 3.46 -5.50 -10.19
N SER A 51 4.19 -4.40 -9.96
CA SER A 51 5.11 -3.79 -10.91
C SER A 51 6.52 -4.38 -10.93
N SER A 52 6.74 -5.48 -10.21
CA SER A 52 8.03 -6.16 -10.13
C SER A 52 9.17 -5.26 -9.65
N VAL A 53 8.85 -4.21 -8.88
CA VAL A 53 9.85 -3.32 -8.27
C VAL A 53 10.39 -3.91 -6.97
N THR A 54 9.59 -4.71 -6.27
CA THR A 54 10.00 -5.43 -5.06
C THR A 54 9.20 -6.71 -4.87
N ASP A 55 9.68 -7.59 -4.01
CA ASP A 55 8.97 -8.80 -3.58
C ASP A 55 8.19 -8.55 -2.27
N PRO A 56 7.06 -9.22 -2.04
CA PRO A 56 6.30 -9.07 -0.79
C PRO A 56 7.13 -9.30 0.48
N THR A 57 8.10 -10.21 0.41
CA THR A 57 8.99 -10.60 1.53
C THR A 57 10.03 -9.53 1.86
N LYS A 58 10.23 -8.55 0.98
CA LYS A 58 11.17 -7.43 1.14
C LYS A 58 10.47 -6.15 1.61
N VAL A 59 9.18 -6.21 1.91
CA VAL A 59 8.38 -5.06 2.37
C VAL A 59 8.03 -5.21 3.84
N LEU A 60 8.33 -4.16 4.62
CA LEU A 60 7.90 -4.00 6.01
C LEU A 60 7.03 -2.75 6.12
N ALA A 61 5.81 -2.92 6.60
CA ALA A 61 4.93 -1.81 6.97
C ALA A 61 4.81 -1.69 8.49
N LEU A 62 5.13 -0.50 9.02
CA LEU A 62 5.09 -0.22 10.45
C LEU A 62 3.95 0.74 10.79
N THR A 63 3.30 0.52 11.92
CA THR A 63 2.21 1.37 12.42
C THR A 63 2.17 1.35 13.95
N PHE A 64 1.38 2.23 14.57
CA PHE A 64 1.39 2.38 16.03
C PHE A 64 0.55 1.33 16.77
N THR A 65 -0.46 0.73 16.13
CA THR A 65 -1.39 -0.19 16.82
C THR A 65 -1.48 -1.53 16.14
N ALA A 66 -1.66 -2.59 16.94
CA ALA A 66 -1.87 -3.95 16.43
C ALA A 66 -3.13 -4.04 15.54
N ARG A 67 -4.17 -3.25 15.87
CA ARG A 67 -5.38 -3.11 15.05
C ARG A 67 -5.06 -2.55 13.67
N ALA A 68 -4.33 -1.44 13.57
CA ALA A 68 -3.94 -0.85 12.29
C ALA A 68 -3.07 -1.82 11.46
N ALA A 69 -2.17 -2.56 12.12
CA ALA A 69 -1.37 -3.58 11.45
C ALA A 69 -2.25 -4.70 10.88
N GLY A 70 -3.26 -5.14 11.63
CA GLY A 70 -4.26 -6.11 11.18
C GLY A 70 -5.08 -5.61 9.98
N GLU A 71 -5.60 -4.39 10.05
CA GLU A 71 -6.35 -3.75 8.97
C GLU A 71 -5.51 -3.63 7.68
N MET A 72 -4.23 -3.29 7.83
CA MET A 72 -3.31 -3.21 6.69
C MET A 72 -3.09 -4.56 6.03
N ARG A 73 -2.87 -5.65 6.80
CA ARG A 73 -2.77 -7.02 6.25
C ARG A 73 -4.05 -7.45 5.55
N ALA A 74 -5.22 -7.14 6.11
CA ALA A 74 -6.50 -7.46 5.49
C ALA A 74 -6.67 -6.77 4.13
N ARG A 75 -6.35 -5.48 4.02
CA ARG A 75 -6.39 -4.74 2.76
C ARG A 75 -5.40 -5.27 1.72
N LEU A 76 -4.16 -5.54 2.14
CA LEU A 76 -3.14 -6.11 1.25
C LEU A 76 -3.52 -7.50 0.72
N ARG A 77 -4.20 -8.31 1.54
CA ARG A 77 -4.77 -9.60 1.09
C ARG A 77 -5.82 -9.41 -0.01
N VAL A 78 -6.71 -8.43 0.11
CA VAL A 78 -7.72 -8.10 -0.92
C VAL A 78 -7.05 -7.64 -2.21
N LEU A 79 -5.91 -6.93 -2.11
CA LEU A 79 -5.10 -6.49 -3.26
C LEU A 79 -4.18 -7.60 -3.83
N GLY A 80 -4.37 -8.87 -3.45
CA GLY A 80 -3.60 -9.99 -3.97
C GLY A 80 -2.17 -10.13 -3.44
N VAL A 81 -1.80 -9.38 -2.39
CA VAL A 81 -0.45 -9.39 -1.79
C VAL A 81 -0.51 -9.80 -0.30
N PRO A 82 -0.94 -11.04 0.02
CA PRO A 82 -1.20 -11.48 1.39
C PRO A 82 0.04 -11.62 2.28
N ASN A 83 1.24 -11.66 1.69
CA ASN A 83 2.48 -12.05 2.36
C ASN A 83 3.34 -10.87 2.82
N VAL A 84 2.85 -9.64 2.71
CA VAL A 84 3.56 -8.45 3.20
C VAL A 84 3.52 -8.41 4.73
N ALA A 85 4.68 -8.14 5.34
CA ALA A 85 4.76 -7.95 6.78
C ALA A 85 4.18 -6.57 7.17
N ALA A 86 3.19 -6.56 8.07
CA ALA A 86 2.74 -5.34 8.74
C ALA A 86 2.74 -5.55 10.26
N ARG A 87 3.45 -4.69 11.01
CA ARG A 87 3.73 -4.85 12.45
C ARG A 87 3.66 -3.52 13.19
N THR A 88 3.68 -3.57 14.51
CA THR A 88 3.95 -2.39 15.33
C THR A 88 5.45 -2.14 15.42
N PHE A 89 5.84 -0.93 15.85
CA PHE A 89 7.19 -0.70 16.37
C PHE A 89 7.47 -1.62 17.57
#